data_AF-A0AB36XII1-F1
#
_entry.id   AF-A0AB36XII1-F1
#
_cell.length_a   1.000
_cell.length_b   1.000
_cell.length_c   1.000
_cell.angle_alpha   90.00
_cell.angle_beta   90.00
_cell.angle_gamma   90.00
#
_symmetry.space_group_name_H-M   'P 1'
#
loop_
_entity.id
_entity.type
_entity.pdbx_description
1 polymer ?
#
loop_
_entity_poly.entity_id
_entity_poly.type
_entity_poly.pdbx_seq_one_letter_code
_entity_poly.pdbx_strand_id
1 'polypeptide(L)'
;MRRFEMGKRRTNQEWQTLIEQSESSSLSKLVFCKLNELNPSTLYAKRQQLNKTDVSQGFIRAEVIEKTPDINPKSQEGSRSEVGEK
;
A
#
# COMPACT_ATOMS: atom_id res chain seq x y z
N MET A 1 9.45 -37.32 -8.08
CA MET A 1 9.06 -35.96 -7.67
C MET A 1 7.58 -35.76 -8.00
N ARG A 2 6.72 -35.42 -7.04
CA ARG A 2 5.31 -35.12 -7.34
C ARG A 2 5.26 -33.86 -8.19
N ARG A 3 4.73 -34.00 -9.41
CA ARG A 3 4.50 -32.90 -10.34
C ARG A 3 3.22 -32.21 -9.87
N PHE A 4 3.35 -31.09 -9.15
CA PHE A 4 2.18 -30.25 -8.84
C PHE A 4 1.63 -29.74 -10.17
N GLU A 5 0.36 -30.02 -10.45
CA GLU A 5 -0.23 -29.73 -11.76
C GLU A 5 -0.32 -28.22 -11.99
N MET A 6 0.70 -27.66 -12.63
CA MET A 6 0.65 -26.35 -13.31
C MET A 6 -0.30 -26.35 -14.52
N GLY A 7 -1.06 -27.43 -14.76
CA GLY A 7 -1.83 -27.67 -15.98
C GLY A 7 -3.23 -27.06 -16.00
N LYS A 8 -3.88 -26.87 -14.85
CA LYS A 8 -5.19 -26.20 -14.80
C LYS A 8 -5.00 -24.69 -14.76
N ARG A 9 -5.23 -24.03 -15.90
CA ARG A 9 -5.32 -22.56 -15.99
C ARG A 9 -6.49 -22.08 -15.14
N ARG A 10 -6.20 -21.73 -13.90
CA ARG A 10 -7.16 -21.09 -13.00
C ARG A 10 -7.30 -19.61 -13.33
N THR A 11 -8.53 -19.14 -13.39
CA THR A 11 -8.87 -17.72 -13.58
C THR A 11 -8.48 -16.89 -12.35
N ASN A 12 -8.41 -15.57 -12.50
CA ASN A 12 -8.09 -14.67 -11.37
C ASN A 12 -9.13 -14.78 -10.24
N GLN A 13 -10.40 -15.02 -10.57
CA GLN A 13 -11.46 -15.21 -9.56
C GLN A 13 -11.24 -16.51 -8.76
N GLU A 14 -10.92 -17.61 -9.43
CA GLU A 14 -10.60 -18.86 -8.74
C GLU A 14 -9.38 -18.72 -7.81
N TRP A 15 -8.36 -17.96 -8.24
CA TRP A 15 -7.21 -17.66 -7.38
C TRP A 15 -7.59 -16.84 -6.15
N GLN A 16 -8.49 -15.86 -6.28
CA GLN A 16 -8.98 -15.08 -5.14
C GLN A 16 -9.72 -15.96 -4.15
N THR A 17 -10.65 -16.79 -4.61
CA THR A 17 -11.40 -17.72 -3.74
C THR A 17 -10.45 -18.67 -3.01
N LEU A 18 -9.42 -19.21 -3.68
CA LEU A 18 -8.45 -20.08 -3.04
C LEU A 18 -7.61 -19.38 -1.97
N ILE A 19 -7.28 -18.10 -2.17
CA ILE A 19 -6.55 -17.31 -1.17
C ILE A 19 -7.45 -17.06 0.04
N GLU A 20 -8.69 -16.62 -0.17
CA GLU A 20 -9.65 -16.37 0.90
C GLU A 20 -9.97 -17.64 1.69
N GLN A 21 -10.16 -18.77 1.00
CA GLN A 21 -10.34 -20.07 1.63
C GLN A 21 -9.12 -20.51 2.45
N SER A 22 -7.91 -20.17 1.99
CA SER A 22 -6.69 -20.48 2.74
C SER A 22 -6.53 -19.65 4.01
N GLU A 23 -7.06 -18.41 4.01
CA GLU A 23 -7.03 -17.50 5.16
C GLU A 23 -8.19 -17.80 6.14
N SER A 24 -9.35 -18.18 5.60
CA SER A 24 -10.52 -18.59 6.38
C SER A 24 -10.39 -20.00 6.96
N SER A 25 -9.62 -20.88 6.30
CA SER A 25 -9.31 -22.21 6.82
C SER A 25 -8.33 -22.11 7.99
N SER A 26 -8.56 -22.88 9.05
CA SER A 26 -7.58 -23.07 10.14
C SER A 26 -6.40 -23.98 9.75
N LEU A 27 -6.23 -24.27 8.46
CA LEU A 27 -5.19 -25.15 7.94
C LEU A 27 -3.89 -24.38 7.70
N SER A 28 -2.75 -25.03 7.98
CA SER A 28 -1.47 -24.48 7.53
C SER A 28 -1.43 -24.39 6.01
N LYS A 29 -0.86 -23.30 5.47
CA LYS A 29 -0.73 -23.04 4.03
C LYS A 29 -0.15 -24.23 3.27
N LEU A 30 0.80 -24.96 3.85
CA LEU A 30 1.40 -26.14 3.24
C LEU A 30 0.40 -27.30 3.12
N VAL A 31 -0.44 -27.50 4.13
CA VAL A 31 -1.48 -28.54 4.12
C VAL A 31 -2.57 -28.17 3.12
N PHE A 32 -3.02 -26.92 3.13
CA PHE A 32 -3.99 -26.40 2.16
C PHE A 32 -3.50 -26.56 0.71
N CYS A 33 -2.24 -26.22 0.45
CA CYS A 33 -1.64 -26.37 -0.88
C CYS A 33 -1.58 -27.85 -1.31
N LYS A 34 -1.22 -28.76 -0.40
CA LYS A 34 -1.20 -30.21 -0.69
C LYS A 34 -2.59 -30.74 -1.04
N LEU A 35 -3.63 -30.31 -0.32
CA LEU A 35 -5.01 -30.75 -0.55
C LEU A 35 -5.58 -30.24 -1.88
N ASN A 36 -5.24 -29.00 -2.25
CA ASN A 36 -5.72 -28.38 -3.49
C ASN A 36 -4.79 -28.62 -4.70
N GLU A 37 -3.79 -29.48 -4.54
CA GLU A 37 -2.76 -29.78 -5.55
C GLU A 37 -2.03 -28.53 -6.07
N LEU A 38 -1.89 -27.53 -5.19
CA LEU A 38 -1.24 -26.26 -5.46
C LEU A 38 0.22 -26.31 -5.01
N ASN A 39 1.05 -25.51 -5.68
CA ASN A 39 2.38 -25.20 -5.18
C ASN A 39 2.32 -23.94 -4.29
N PRO A 40 2.85 -23.98 -3.06
CA PRO A 40 2.87 -22.81 -2.17
C PRO A 40 3.56 -21.59 -2.78
N SER A 41 4.60 -21.78 -3.61
CA SER A 41 5.26 -20.68 -4.33
C SER A 41 4.32 -20.03 -5.35
N THR A 42 3.53 -20.82 -6.06
CA THR A 42 2.54 -20.31 -7.03
C THR A 42 1.43 -19.53 -6.32
N LEU A 43 0.93 -20.04 -5.19
CA LEU A 43 -0.10 -19.37 -4.39
C LEU A 43 0.41 -18.00 -3.90
N TYR A 44 1.63 -17.95 -3.36
CA TYR A 44 2.24 -16.69 -2.92
C TYR A 44 2.44 -15.70 -4.08
N ALA A 45 2.98 -16.17 -5.20
CA ALA A 45 3.17 -15.34 -6.38
C ALA A 45 1.84 -14.78 -6.92
N LYS A 46 0.75 -15.57 -6.87
CA LYS A 46 -0.57 -15.12 -7.32
C LYS A 46 -1.21 -14.12 -6.37
N ARG A 47 -1.08 -14.31 -5.07
CA ARG A 47 -1.49 -13.31 -4.05
C ARG A 47 -0.85 -11.95 -4.34
N GLN A 48 0.46 -11.93 -4.54
CA GLN A 48 1.18 -10.68 -4.85
C GLN A 48 0.76 -10.05 -6.19
N GLN A 49 0.43 -10.84 -7.21
CA GLN A 49 -0.10 -10.31 -8.48
C GLN A 49 -1.46 -9.64 -8.28
N LEU A 50 -2.37 -10.30 -7.54
CA LEU A 50 -3.71 -9.78 -7.28
C LEU A 50 -3.68 -8.52 -6.40
N ASN A 51 -2.81 -8.48 -5.38
CA ASN A 51 -2.62 -7.27 -4.58
C ASN A 51 -2.05 -6.11 -5.41
N LYS A 52 -1.17 -6.39 -6.38
CA LYS A 52 -0.65 -5.37 -7.30
C LYS A 52 -1.70 -4.81 -8.26
N THR A 53 -2.65 -5.63 -8.70
CA THR A 53 -3.78 -5.16 -9.52
C THR A 53 -4.65 -4.17 -8.75
N ASP A 54 -4.85 -4.40 -7.46
CA ASP A 54 -5.56 -3.47 -6.57
C ASP A 54 -4.80 -2.15 -6.38
N VAL A 55 -3.48 -2.20 -6.14
CA VAL A 55 -2.66 -1.00 -5.92
C VAL A 55 -2.16 -0.31 -7.21
N SER A 56 -2.38 -0.89 -8.39
CA SER A 56 -2.00 -0.25 -9.66
C SER A 56 -2.87 0.96 -10.01
N GLN A 57 -3.88 1.28 -9.18
CA GLN A 57 -4.59 2.57 -9.20
C GLN A 57 -3.89 3.64 -8.33
N GLY A 58 -2.71 3.34 -7.78
CA GLY A 58 -1.92 4.23 -6.93
C GLY A 58 -0.97 5.13 -7.71
N PHE A 59 -1.49 6.08 -8.48
CA PHE A 59 -0.80 7.36 -8.54
C PHE A 59 -0.93 7.97 -7.15
N ILE A 60 0.14 7.93 -6.35
CA ILE A 60 0.16 8.65 -5.08
C ILE A 60 0.06 10.13 -5.42
N ARG A 61 -1.13 10.73 -5.25
CA ARG A 61 -1.27 12.18 -5.16
C ARG A 61 -0.58 12.59 -3.87
N ALA A 62 0.67 13.04 -3.98
CA ALA A 62 1.25 13.85 -2.92
C ALA A 62 0.47 15.16 -2.90
N GLU A 63 -0.38 15.35 -1.89
CA GLU A 63 -0.87 16.69 -1.58
C GLU A 63 0.34 17.49 -1.10
N VAL A 64 0.83 18.40 -1.96
CA VAL A 64 1.83 19.38 -1.58
C VAL A 64 1.15 20.31 -0.59
N ILE A 65 1.30 20.04 0.70
CA ILE A 65 1.00 21.03 1.74
C ILE A 65 2.10 22.09 1.61
N GLU A 66 1.82 23.13 0.83
CA GLU A 66 2.62 24.34 0.77
C GLU A 66 2.59 24.98 2.16
N LYS A 67 3.60 24.64 2.97
CA LYS A 67 3.91 25.37 4.19
C LYS A 67 4.47 26.72 3.77
N THR A 68 3.59 27.68 3.55
CA THR A 68 3.96 29.09 3.51
C THR A 68 4.67 29.41 4.83
N PRO A 69 5.95 29.84 4.84
CA PRO A 69 6.49 30.47 6.03
C PRO A 69 5.66 31.73 6.29
N ASP A 70 5.07 31.81 7.48
CA ASP A 70 4.48 33.01 8.05
C ASP A 70 5.54 34.10 8.19
N ILE A 71 5.81 34.81 7.10
CA ILE A 71 6.33 36.17 7.18
C ILE A 71 5.22 37.04 7.77
N ASN A 72 5.31 37.31 9.07
CA ASN A 72 4.46 38.24 9.78
C ASN A 72 4.99 39.68 9.59
N PRO A 73 4.33 40.56 8.82
CA PRO A 73 4.62 41.98 8.86
C PRO A 73 3.87 42.61 10.05
N LYS A 74 4.47 42.60 11.24
CA LYS A 74 4.04 43.54 12.29
C LYS A 74 4.68 44.89 12.03
N SER A 75 3.91 45.70 11.31
CA SER A 75 4.00 47.15 11.28
C SER A 75 4.10 47.70 12.70
N GLN A 76 5.17 48.45 12.99
CA GLN A 76 5.23 49.38 14.10
C GLN A 76 5.49 50.76 13.51
N GLU A 77 4.40 51.47 13.26
CA GLU A 77 4.37 52.86 12.79
C GLU A 77 4.24 53.78 14.01
N GLY A 78 5.08 54.83 14.07
CA GLY A 78 4.95 56.00 14.97
C GLY A 78 5.29 55.74 16.46
N SER A 79 6.00 56.60 17.19
CA SER A 79 6.13 58.04 17.05
C SER A 79 7.40 58.57 17.74
N ARG A 80 7.97 59.56 17.05
CA ARG A 80 8.89 60.61 17.49
C ARG A 80 8.58 61.18 18.89
N SER A 81 9.65 61.37 19.69
CA SER A 81 9.96 62.53 20.55
C SER A 81 11.40 62.36 21.02
N GLU A 82 12.37 63.07 20.44
CA GLU A 82 12.90 64.35 20.94
C GLU A 82 13.58 64.23 22.31
N VAL A 83 14.91 64.35 22.33
CA VAL A 83 15.64 65.32 23.18
C VAL A 83 17.07 65.45 22.64
N GLY A 84 17.43 66.69 22.30
CA GLY A 84 18.78 67.07 21.94
C GLY A 84 19.70 67.25 23.15
N GLU A 85 20.98 67.29 22.80
CA GLU A 85 22.03 68.18 23.34
C GLU A 85 22.43 68.04 24.82
N LYS A 86 23.68 67.61 25.02
CA LYS A 86 24.80 68.47 25.44
C LYS A 86 26.11 67.68 25.43
#